data_AF-A0A933AEG0-F1
#
_entry.id   AF-A0A933AEG0-F1
#
_cell.length_a   1.000
_cell.length_b   1.000
_cell.length_c   1.000
_cell.angle_alpha   90.00
_cell.angle_beta   90.00
_cell.angle_gamma   90.00
#
_symmetry.space_group_name_H-M   'P 1'
#
loop_
_entity.id
_entity.type
_entity.pdbx_description
1 polymer ?
#
loop_
_entity_poly.entity_id
_entity_poly.type
_entity_poly.pdbx_seq_one_letter_code
_entity_poly.pdbx_strand_id
1 'polypeptide(L)'
;MWHRMGVWKLAASGALMVALVASTVACTAGVSQAEYDAVKQQLSAEQKKTADMQQQLTAAAQQSSTRAQEVKNLQEQVGKLQQQAEAAKGVILAAISATPAPRPTPTPGPSPTPRPVPAARITPIAFYVDTTTGNPSEYNIGATASCIRTGNFKRGMRVVFRMEIVDTSTGKVLQGADVEQASVKLPGGKEAKFSYGPHGRNEPIVWLWATGWTIPMDYPLGVVNYTVEVVTKDGKKGVFKELAPGGTSGALTVVQ
;
A
#
# COMPACT_ATOMS: atom_id res chain seq x y z
N MET A 1 46.66 -7.52 7.80
CA MET A 1 46.61 -6.11 7.35
C MET A 1 45.43 -5.93 6.40
N TRP A 2 44.21 -5.82 6.90
CA TRP A 2 43.02 -5.52 6.08
C TRP A 2 42.33 -4.32 6.73
N HIS A 3 42.25 -3.21 6.00
CA HIS A 3 41.83 -1.92 6.52
C HIS A 3 40.32 -1.86 6.76
N ARG A 4 39.98 -1.46 7.98
CA ARG A 4 38.65 -0.97 8.41
C ARG A 4 38.32 0.29 7.63
N MET A 5 37.26 0.28 6.82
CA MET A 5 36.64 1.53 6.36
C MET A 5 35.51 1.91 7.31
N GLY A 6 35.64 3.12 7.86
CA GLY A 6 34.83 3.66 8.93
C GLY A 6 33.45 4.13 8.47
N VAL A 7 32.49 3.90 9.35
CA VAL A 7 31.14 4.46 9.31
C VAL A 7 31.25 5.95 9.66
N TRP A 8 31.04 6.83 8.67
CA TRP A 8 30.88 8.26 8.92
C TRP A 8 29.48 8.54 9.47
N LYS A 9 29.46 9.11 10.69
CA LYS A 9 28.26 9.65 11.33
C LYS A 9 27.82 10.90 10.56
N LEU A 10 26.68 10.85 9.89
CA LEU A 10 25.95 12.05 9.50
C LEU A 10 25.22 12.56 10.76
N ALA A 11 25.90 13.50 11.44
CA ALA A 11 25.30 14.31 12.48
C ALA A 11 24.28 15.29 11.87
N ALA A 12 23.26 15.57 12.65
CA ALA A 12 22.10 16.38 12.31
C ALA A 12 22.46 17.81 11.87
N SER A 13 21.88 18.22 10.74
CA SER A 13 21.71 19.62 10.36
C SER A 13 20.22 19.91 10.19
N GLY A 14 19.49 19.82 11.29
CA GLY A 14 18.09 20.22 11.41
C GLY A 14 18.01 21.66 11.91
N ALA A 15 18.45 22.61 11.09
CA ALA A 15 18.24 24.03 11.32
C ALA A 15 18.17 24.73 9.96
N LEU A 16 17.00 24.69 9.32
CA LEU A 16 16.76 25.47 8.12
C LEU A 16 15.38 26.15 8.19
N MET A 17 15.44 27.46 8.48
CA MET A 17 14.61 28.50 7.87
C MET A 17 13.09 28.44 8.12
N VAL A 18 12.66 28.95 9.29
CA VAL A 18 11.41 29.71 9.39
C VAL A 18 11.78 31.17 9.50
N ALA A 19 12.08 31.80 8.36
CA ALA A 19 12.30 33.24 8.28
C ALA A 19 12.02 33.73 6.86
N LEU A 20 10.76 33.66 6.40
CA LEU A 20 10.30 34.52 5.28
C LEU A 20 8.77 34.49 5.09
N VAL A 21 8.05 35.18 5.96
CA VAL A 21 6.73 35.76 5.61
C VAL A 21 6.64 37.14 6.26
N ALA A 22 7.31 38.13 5.67
CA ALA A 22 7.11 39.54 6.01
C ALA A 22 7.65 40.45 4.88
N SER A 23 7.10 40.34 3.67
CA SER A 23 7.28 41.33 2.59
C SER A 23 6.15 41.08 1.60
N THR A 24 5.00 41.75 1.64
CA THR A 24 4.81 43.11 1.14
C THR A 24 3.48 43.69 1.67
N VAL A 25 3.50 44.45 2.76
CA VAL A 25 2.52 45.54 2.98
C VAL A 25 3.29 46.71 3.58
N ALA A 26 3.54 47.72 2.75
CA ALA A 26 3.97 49.01 3.24
C ALA A 26 2.73 49.77 3.79
N CYS A 27 2.91 50.34 4.97
CA CYS A 27 2.27 51.54 5.53
C CYS A 27 1.11 51.39 6.56
N THR A 28 1.52 51.55 7.84
CA THR A 28 0.90 52.36 8.93
C THR A 28 -0.17 51.80 9.85
N ALA A 29 -0.41 50.49 9.91
CA ALA A 29 -1.04 49.89 11.09
C ALA A 29 -0.01 49.02 11.81
N GLY A 30 0.43 49.44 13.01
CA GLY A 30 1.27 48.58 13.85
C GLY A 30 0.54 47.27 14.13
N VAL A 31 1.26 46.15 14.11
CA VAL A 31 0.72 44.86 14.56
C VAL A 31 0.14 45.06 15.95
N SER A 32 -1.13 44.75 16.12
CA SER A 32 -1.77 44.89 17.42
C SER A 32 -1.15 43.92 18.42
N GLN A 33 -1.11 44.29 19.70
CA GLN A 33 -0.60 43.41 20.76
C GLN A 33 -1.30 42.04 20.74
N ALA A 34 -2.60 42.03 20.41
CA ALA A 34 -3.40 40.81 20.28
C ALA A 34 -2.90 39.88 19.16
N GLU A 35 -2.49 40.42 18.00
CA GLU A 35 -1.92 39.63 16.91
C GLU A 35 -0.55 39.05 17.28
N TYR A 36 0.28 39.81 18.00
CA TYR A 36 1.56 39.32 18.50
C TYR A 36 1.38 38.16 19.49
N ASP A 37 0.46 38.30 20.45
CA ASP A 37 0.17 37.27 21.44
C ASP A 37 -0.40 35.99 20.79
N ALA A 38 -1.27 36.15 19.78
CA ALA A 38 -1.82 35.04 19.01
C ALA A 38 -0.72 34.27 18.25
N VAL A 39 0.21 34.96 17.59
CA VAL A 39 1.34 34.33 16.89
C VAL A 39 2.27 33.62 17.88
N LYS A 40 2.52 34.21 19.05
CA LYS A 40 3.34 33.59 20.10
C LYS A 40 2.68 32.31 20.63
N GLN A 41 1.37 32.33 20.83
CA GLN A 41 0.61 31.15 21.23
C GLN A 41 0.67 30.06 20.15
N GLN A 42 0.49 30.41 18.87
CA GLN A 42 0.59 29.48 17.76
C GLN A 42 1.99 28.85 17.65
N LEU A 43 3.04 29.65 17.81
CA LEU A 43 4.42 29.16 17.76
C LEU A 43 4.69 28.15 18.89
N SER A 44 4.20 28.41 20.11
CA SER A 44 4.33 27.49 21.23
C SER A 44 3.59 26.15 20.99
N ALA A 45 2.42 26.21 20.33
CA ALA A 45 1.65 25.03 19.98
C ALA A 45 2.37 24.18 18.90
N GLU A 46 2.94 24.81 17.88
CA GLU A 46 3.74 24.12 16.86
C GLU A 46 5.05 23.54 17.43
N GLN A 47 5.72 24.25 18.34
CA GLN A 47 6.89 23.72 19.06
C GLN A 47 6.54 22.47 19.87
N LYS A 48 5.41 22.48 20.59
CA LYS A 48 4.91 21.31 21.32
C LYS A 48 4.61 20.14 20.38
N LYS A 49 3.90 20.40 19.28
CA LYS A 49 3.58 19.38 18.27
C LYS A 49 4.83 18.76 17.66
N THR A 50 5.87 19.56 17.43
CA THR A 50 7.16 19.07 16.93
C THR A 50 7.86 18.17 17.96
N ALA A 51 7.84 18.54 19.24
CA ALA A 51 8.39 17.71 20.32
C ALA A 51 7.64 16.37 20.46
N ASP A 52 6.31 16.40 20.41
CA ASP A 52 5.47 15.20 20.47
C ASP A 52 5.75 14.27 19.28
N MET A 53 5.93 14.83 18.08
CA MET A 53 6.27 14.05 16.89
C MET A 53 7.67 13.43 16.98
N GLN A 54 8.65 14.17 17.52
CA GLN A 54 9.99 13.65 17.75
C GLN A 54 9.99 12.49 18.76
N GLN A 55 9.15 12.57 19.78
CA GLN A 55 8.95 11.50 20.75
C GLN A 55 8.29 10.27 20.10
N GLN A 56 7.28 10.48 19.25
CA GLN A 56 6.64 9.40 18.49
C GLN A 56 7.62 8.68 17.54
N LEU A 57 8.47 9.43 16.83
CA LEU A 57 9.50 8.85 15.96
C LEU A 57 10.50 8.01 16.74
N THR A 58 10.89 8.46 17.93
CA THR A 58 11.79 7.72 18.82
C THR A 58 11.16 6.42 19.30
N ALA A 59 9.89 6.46 19.73
CA ALA A 59 9.14 5.27 20.14
C ALA A 59 8.97 4.28 18.97
N ALA A 60 8.65 4.76 17.77
CA ALA A 60 8.54 3.93 16.58
C ALA A 60 9.87 3.26 16.21
N ALA A 61 10.99 3.96 16.35
CA ALA A 61 12.33 3.41 16.11
C ALA A 61 12.71 2.32 17.15
N GLN A 62 12.28 2.46 18.40
CA GLN A 62 12.47 1.41 19.42
C GLN A 62 11.57 0.19 19.16
N GLN A 63 10.36 0.41 18.66
CA GLN A 63 9.46 -0.68 18.30
C GLN A 63 10.00 -1.48 17.10
N SER A 64 10.59 -0.81 16.10
CA SER A 64 11.15 -1.48 14.93
C SER A 64 12.37 -2.34 15.28
N SER A 65 13.24 -1.90 16.19
CA SER A 65 14.39 -2.69 16.65
C SER A 65 13.95 -3.93 17.45
N THR A 66 12.89 -3.81 18.26
CA THR A 66 12.30 -4.93 18.99
C THR A 66 11.75 -5.99 18.03
N ARG A 67 10.98 -5.58 17.01
CA ARG A 67 10.48 -6.51 15.98
C ARG A 67 11.61 -7.17 15.20
N ALA A 68 12.70 -6.45 14.91
CA ALA A 68 13.85 -7.01 14.22
C ALA A 68 14.52 -8.13 15.04
N GLN A 69 14.61 -7.98 16.36
CA GLN A 69 15.10 -9.04 17.26
C GLN A 69 14.16 -10.23 17.30
N GLU A 70 12.84 -10.00 17.33
CA GLU A 70 11.83 -11.06 17.28
C GLU A 70 11.94 -11.89 15.99
N VAL A 71 12.09 -11.23 14.83
CA VAL A 71 12.29 -11.91 13.54
C VAL A 71 13.56 -12.76 13.56
N LYS A 72 14.65 -12.26 14.15
CA LYS A 72 15.89 -13.03 14.27
C LYS A 72 15.70 -14.28 15.13
N ASN A 73 15.00 -14.17 16.26
CA ASN A 73 14.71 -15.31 17.14
C ASN A 73 13.84 -16.35 16.44
N LEU A 74 12.82 -15.91 15.68
CA LEU A 74 11.98 -16.80 14.88
C LEU A 74 12.77 -17.50 13.78
N GLN A 75 13.70 -16.81 13.10
CA GLN A 75 14.58 -17.43 12.11
C GLN A 75 15.45 -18.53 12.71
N GLU A 76 16.00 -18.32 13.91
CA GLU A 76 16.76 -19.35 14.63
C GLU A 76 15.89 -20.56 15.01
N GLN A 77 14.64 -20.33 15.40
CA GLN A 77 13.68 -21.40 15.71
C GLN A 77 13.31 -22.21 14.46
N VAL A 78 13.05 -21.54 13.32
CA VAL A 78 12.78 -22.21 12.04
C VAL A 78 13.98 -23.08 11.62
N GLY A 79 15.21 -22.60 11.80
CA GLY A 79 16.41 -23.39 11.53
C GLY A 79 16.50 -24.66 12.38
N LYS A 80 16.18 -24.58 13.66
CA LYS A 80 16.13 -25.76 14.56
C LYS A 80 15.05 -26.77 14.13
N LEU A 81 13.87 -26.29 13.76
CA LEU A 81 12.78 -27.16 13.29
C LEU A 81 13.14 -27.86 11.97
N GLN A 82 13.83 -27.17 11.06
CA GLN A 82 14.33 -27.76 9.81
C GLN A 82 15.36 -28.88 10.08
N GLN A 83 16.30 -28.67 11.01
CA GLN A 83 17.26 -29.70 11.41
C GLN A 83 16.58 -30.93 12.03
N GLN A 84 15.55 -30.73 12.86
CA GLN A 84 14.76 -31.81 13.44
C GLN A 84 13.98 -32.59 12.37
N ALA A 85 13.40 -31.89 11.37
CA ALA A 85 12.70 -32.52 10.27
C ALA A 85 13.62 -33.40 9.40
N GLU A 86 14.85 -32.94 9.12
CA GLU A 86 15.84 -33.73 8.39
C GLU A 86 16.34 -34.94 9.21
N ALA A 87 16.55 -34.78 10.53
CA ALA A 87 16.90 -35.91 11.41
C ALA A 87 15.79 -36.98 11.48
N ALA A 88 14.52 -36.56 11.48
CA ALA A 88 13.37 -37.47 11.49
C ALA A 88 13.24 -38.28 10.20
N LYS A 89 13.64 -37.74 9.04
CA LYS A 89 13.67 -38.49 7.77
C LYS A 89 14.62 -39.70 7.82
N GLY A 90 15.72 -39.61 8.58
CA GLY A 90 16.67 -40.71 8.75
C GLY A 90 16.14 -41.87 9.60
N VAL A 91 15.18 -41.62 10.51
CA VAL A 91 14.62 -42.64 11.40
C VAL A 91 13.54 -43.48 10.71
N ILE A 92 12.84 -42.93 9.71
CA ILE A 92 11.76 -43.62 8.98
C ILE A 92 12.31 -44.74 8.06
N LEU A 93 13.59 -44.69 7.67
CA LEU A 93 14.22 -45.73 6.84
C LEU A 93 14.72 -46.97 7.61
N ALA A 94 14.74 -46.95 8.95
CA ALA A 94 15.26 -48.04 9.77
C ALA A 94 14.19 -48.94 10.44
N ALA A 95 12.89 -48.66 10.25
CA ALA A 95 11.81 -49.29 11.01
C ALA A 95 10.86 -50.21 10.20
N ILE A 96 11.28 -50.70 9.03
CA ILE A 96 10.53 -51.72 8.26
C ILE A 96 11.12 -53.12 8.47
N SER A 97 10.93 -53.70 9.66
CA SER A 97 11.17 -55.14 9.92
C SER A 97 10.34 -55.65 11.10
N ALA A 98 9.03 -55.45 11.09
CA ALA A 98 8.08 -56.28 11.83
C ALA A 98 6.68 -56.07 11.24
N THR A 99 6.21 -57.05 10.46
CA THR A 99 4.85 -57.05 9.90
C THR A 99 3.86 -57.46 11.00
N PRO A 100 2.97 -56.58 11.49
CA PRO A 100 1.88 -56.99 12.37
C PRO A 100 0.79 -57.67 11.53
N ALA A 101 0.15 -58.69 12.11
CA ALA A 101 -0.96 -59.40 11.49
C ALA A 101 -2.10 -58.43 11.04
N PRO A 102 -2.77 -58.69 9.92
CA PRO A 102 -3.76 -57.78 9.35
C PRO A 102 -4.95 -57.61 10.29
N ARG A 103 -5.19 -56.36 10.70
CA ARG A 103 -6.41 -55.95 11.40
C ARG A 103 -7.59 -56.04 10.41
N PRO A 104 -8.77 -56.57 10.82
CA PRO A 104 -9.93 -56.60 9.94
C PRO A 104 -10.26 -55.19 9.45
N THR A 105 -10.29 -55.04 8.13
CA THR A 105 -10.59 -53.77 7.46
C THR A 105 -12.06 -53.44 7.69
N PRO A 106 -12.39 -52.30 8.34
CA PRO A 106 -13.78 -51.87 8.42
C PRO A 106 -14.29 -51.61 7.00
N THR A 107 -15.44 -52.19 6.67
CA THR A 107 -16.15 -51.97 5.41
C THR A 107 -16.37 -50.46 5.22
N PRO A 108 -15.88 -49.85 4.12
CA PRO A 108 -16.11 -48.43 3.85
C PRO A 108 -17.61 -48.15 3.76
N GLY A 109 -18.09 -47.21 4.57
CA GLY A 109 -19.44 -46.65 4.39
C GLY A 109 -19.57 -45.98 3.02
N PRO A 110 -20.80 -45.81 2.50
CA PRO A 110 -21.02 -45.23 1.18
C PRO A 110 -20.35 -43.84 1.10
N SER A 111 -19.46 -43.69 0.12
CA SER A 111 -18.81 -42.40 -0.17
C SER A 111 -19.88 -41.37 -0.52
N PRO A 112 -19.90 -40.18 0.12
CA PRO A 112 -20.85 -39.14 -0.23
C PRO A 112 -20.68 -38.77 -1.69
N THR A 113 -21.80 -38.76 -2.43
CA THR A 113 -21.81 -38.35 -3.84
C THR A 113 -21.21 -36.93 -3.94
N PRO A 114 -20.17 -36.71 -4.78
CA PRO A 114 -19.57 -35.40 -4.93
C PRO A 114 -20.63 -34.36 -5.31
N ARG A 115 -20.74 -33.30 -4.51
CA ARG A 115 -21.60 -32.16 -4.86
C ARG A 115 -21.04 -31.54 -6.15
N PRO A 116 -21.86 -31.23 -7.17
CA PRO A 116 -21.39 -30.56 -8.36
C PRO A 116 -20.69 -29.26 -7.96
N VAL A 117 -19.41 -29.13 -8.36
CA VAL A 117 -18.70 -27.86 -8.25
C VAL A 117 -19.35 -26.91 -9.26
N PRO A 118 -19.84 -25.73 -8.84
CA PRO A 118 -20.36 -24.75 -9.78
C PRO A 118 -19.31 -24.44 -10.84
N ALA A 119 -19.71 -24.41 -12.11
CA ALA A 119 -18.81 -24.02 -13.19
C ALA A 119 -18.20 -22.64 -12.90
N ALA A 120 -16.88 -22.51 -13.07
CA ALA A 120 -16.19 -21.25 -12.87
C ALA A 120 -16.76 -20.20 -13.84
N ARG A 121 -17.22 -19.06 -13.31
CA ARG A 121 -17.62 -17.93 -14.14
C ARG A 121 -16.36 -17.27 -14.66
N ILE A 122 -16.06 -17.45 -15.95
CA ILE A 122 -14.97 -16.72 -16.61
C ILE A 122 -15.43 -15.28 -16.79
N THR A 123 -14.79 -14.34 -16.09
CA THR A 123 -14.96 -12.91 -16.37
C THR A 123 -14.15 -12.54 -17.61
N PRO A 124 -14.74 -11.85 -18.60
CA PRO A 124 -14.06 -11.53 -19.86
C PRO A 124 -12.89 -10.55 -19.70
N ILE A 125 -12.85 -9.84 -18.56
CA ILE A 125 -11.82 -8.87 -18.22
C ILE A 125 -11.23 -9.22 -16.86
N ALA A 126 -9.91 -9.20 -16.75
CA ALA A 126 -9.16 -9.25 -15.50
C ALA A 126 -8.43 -7.92 -15.27
N PHE A 127 -8.19 -7.61 -14.01
CA PHE A 127 -7.57 -6.35 -13.59
C PHE A 127 -6.37 -6.62 -12.68
N TYR A 128 -5.29 -5.87 -12.89
CA TYR A 128 -4.34 -5.55 -11.84
C TYR A 128 -4.55 -4.08 -11.48
N VAL A 129 -4.89 -3.78 -10.23
CA VAL A 129 -5.13 -2.42 -9.74
C VAL A 129 -4.22 -2.16 -8.55
N ASP A 130 -3.54 -1.03 -8.54
CA ASP A 130 -2.83 -0.55 -7.37
C ASP A 130 -2.98 0.96 -7.17
N THR A 131 -2.60 1.41 -5.98
CA THR A 131 -2.58 2.83 -5.62
C THR A 131 -1.16 3.26 -5.27
N THR A 132 -0.81 4.47 -5.68
CA THR A 132 0.48 5.10 -5.39
C THR A 132 0.30 6.54 -4.90
N THR A 133 1.32 7.05 -4.23
CA THR A 133 1.40 8.47 -3.88
C THR A 133 1.58 9.35 -5.13
N GLY A 134 0.81 10.44 -5.23
CA GLY A 134 0.99 11.48 -6.24
C GLY A 134 1.51 12.79 -5.64
N ASN A 135 2.17 13.61 -6.45
CA ASN A 135 2.58 14.97 -6.10
C ASN A 135 2.40 15.94 -7.29
N PRO A 136 2.14 17.24 -7.02
CA PRO A 136 1.59 17.77 -5.78
C PRO A 136 0.08 17.45 -5.65
N SER A 137 -0.47 17.52 -4.44
CA SER A 137 -1.92 17.61 -4.24
C SER A 137 -2.41 19.05 -4.42
N GLU A 138 -3.72 19.27 -4.57
CA GLU A 138 -4.32 20.62 -4.54
C GLU A 138 -4.10 21.38 -3.22
N TYR A 139 -3.83 20.67 -2.12
CA TYR A 139 -3.55 21.26 -0.80
C TYR A 139 -2.05 21.46 -0.52
N ASN A 140 -1.18 21.24 -1.51
CA ASN A 140 0.28 21.17 -1.32
C ASN A 140 0.75 20.17 -0.23
N ILE A 141 -0.09 19.20 0.11
CA ILE A 141 0.23 18.07 0.99
C ILE A 141 0.75 16.94 0.11
N GLY A 142 2.06 16.93 -0.06
CA GLY A 142 2.74 15.92 -0.85
C GLY A 142 3.17 14.71 -0.02
N ALA A 143 3.23 13.55 -0.66
CA ALA A 143 4.09 12.49 -0.14
C ALA A 143 5.55 12.91 -0.25
N THR A 144 6.42 12.47 0.67
CA THR A 144 7.87 12.72 0.57
C THR A 144 8.46 12.18 -0.74
N ALA A 145 7.84 11.14 -1.30
CA ALA A 145 8.15 10.60 -2.62
C ALA A 145 6.86 10.32 -3.40
N SER A 146 6.84 10.68 -4.68
CA SER A 146 5.80 10.26 -5.62
C SER A 146 6.03 8.83 -6.09
N CYS A 147 4.97 8.18 -6.58
CA CYS A 147 4.98 6.85 -7.18
C CYS A 147 5.30 5.69 -6.22
N ILE A 148 5.13 5.91 -4.90
CA ILE A 148 5.30 4.83 -3.92
C ILE A 148 3.98 4.08 -3.79
N ARG A 149 4.00 2.76 -4.04
CA ARG A 149 2.83 1.89 -3.87
C ARG A 149 2.49 1.76 -2.38
N THR A 150 1.30 2.21 -2.00
CA THR A 150 0.82 2.19 -0.61
C THR A 150 -0.69 2.11 -0.62
N GLY A 151 -1.28 1.44 0.37
CA GLY A 151 -2.72 1.53 0.66
C GLY A 151 -3.05 2.62 1.67
N ASN A 152 -2.07 3.20 2.38
CA ASN A 152 -2.31 4.17 3.45
C ASN A 152 -2.02 5.59 2.99
N PHE A 153 -3.01 6.46 3.09
CA PHE A 153 -2.93 7.86 2.67
C PHE A 153 -3.52 8.78 3.74
N LYS A 154 -2.98 9.98 3.86
CA LYS A 154 -3.56 11.01 4.73
C LYS A 154 -4.54 11.87 3.96
N ARG A 155 -5.40 12.57 4.69
CA ARG A 155 -6.22 13.65 4.13
C ARG A 155 -5.32 14.69 3.46
N GLY A 156 -5.81 15.23 2.35
CA GLY A 156 -5.07 16.16 1.51
C GLY A 156 -4.05 15.51 0.57
N MET A 157 -3.64 14.25 0.79
CA MET A 157 -2.72 13.58 -0.12
C MET A 157 -3.40 13.25 -1.45
N ARG A 158 -2.59 13.23 -2.51
CA ARG A 158 -3.01 12.74 -3.83
C ARG A 158 -2.78 11.23 -3.93
N VAL A 159 -3.87 10.50 -4.16
CA VAL A 159 -3.86 9.09 -4.56
C VAL A 159 -3.77 9.04 -6.08
N VAL A 160 -2.90 8.20 -6.62
CA VAL A 160 -2.88 7.83 -8.03
C VAL A 160 -3.30 6.38 -8.15
N PHE A 161 -4.44 6.13 -8.78
CA PHE A 161 -4.88 4.81 -9.15
C PHE A 161 -4.16 4.41 -10.44
N ARG A 162 -3.59 3.21 -10.47
CA ARG A 162 -3.03 2.62 -11.68
C ARG A 162 -3.68 1.28 -11.93
N MET A 163 -3.82 0.92 -13.21
CA MET A 163 -4.26 -0.41 -13.56
C MET A 163 -3.69 -0.93 -14.86
N GLU A 164 -3.67 -2.25 -14.94
CA GLU A 164 -3.55 -3.01 -16.18
C GLU A 164 -4.85 -3.79 -16.38
N ILE A 165 -5.29 -3.89 -17.63
CA ILE A 165 -6.52 -4.56 -18.03
C ILE A 165 -6.14 -5.69 -18.96
N VAL A 166 -6.59 -6.91 -18.68
CA VAL A 166 -6.33 -8.08 -19.52
C VAL A 166 -7.65 -8.64 -20.03
N ASP A 167 -7.77 -8.80 -21.34
CA ASP A 167 -8.84 -9.58 -21.94
C ASP A 167 -8.52 -11.07 -21.76
N THR A 168 -9.29 -11.74 -20.91
CA THR A 168 -9.01 -13.13 -20.51
C THR A 168 -9.28 -14.12 -21.64
N SER A 169 -10.05 -13.73 -22.66
CA SER A 169 -10.31 -14.58 -23.82
C SER A 169 -9.12 -14.64 -24.79
N THR A 170 -8.30 -13.59 -24.83
CA THR A 170 -7.17 -13.47 -25.76
C THR A 170 -5.81 -13.43 -25.06
N GLY A 171 -5.77 -13.18 -23.75
CA GLY A 171 -4.56 -12.91 -22.99
C GLY A 171 -3.95 -11.53 -23.27
N LYS A 172 -4.62 -10.68 -24.07
CA LYS A 172 -4.10 -9.37 -24.48
C LYS A 172 -4.22 -8.35 -23.35
N VAL A 173 -3.15 -7.61 -23.09
CA VAL A 173 -3.19 -6.38 -22.27
C VAL A 173 -3.84 -5.27 -23.08
N LEU A 174 -4.94 -4.73 -22.60
CA LEU A 174 -5.74 -3.73 -23.30
C LEU A 174 -5.12 -2.33 -23.15
N GLN A 175 -4.95 -1.68 -24.30
CA GLN A 175 -4.38 -0.34 -24.41
C GLN A 175 -5.47 0.70 -24.69
N GLY A 176 -5.09 1.97 -24.77
CA GLY A 176 -6.02 3.06 -25.09
C GLY A 176 -6.83 2.86 -26.38
N ALA A 177 -6.27 2.13 -27.35
CA ALA A 177 -6.98 1.80 -28.59
C ALA A 177 -8.13 0.81 -28.40
N ASP A 178 -8.10 -0.02 -27.35
CA ASP A 178 -9.03 -1.13 -27.11
C ASP A 178 -10.19 -0.76 -26.17
N VAL A 179 -10.02 0.29 -25.38
CA VAL A 179 -10.94 0.68 -24.30
C VAL A 179 -11.75 1.90 -24.73
N GLU A 180 -13.07 1.82 -24.58
CA GLU A 180 -14.01 2.91 -24.82
C GLU A 180 -14.12 3.83 -23.59
N GLN A 181 -14.24 3.22 -22.41
CA GLN A 181 -14.37 3.93 -21.13
C GLN A 181 -13.61 3.19 -20.03
N ALA A 182 -12.91 3.95 -19.19
CA ALA A 182 -12.30 3.47 -17.96
C ALA A 182 -12.45 4.54 -16.87
N SER A 183 -13.05 4.21 -15.73
CA SER A 183 -13.18 5.14 -14.61
C SER A 183 -13.12 4.46 -13.25
N VAL A 184 -12.80 5.25 -12.23
CA VAL A 184 -12.92 4.88 -10.82
C VAL A 184 -14.03 5.70 -10.17
N LYS A 185 -14.99 5.01 -9.56
CA LYS A 185 -16.04 5.56 -8.72
C LYS A 185 -15.58 5.52 -7.28
N LEU A 186 -15.61 6.68 -6.64
CA LEU A 186 -15.20 6.92 -5.26
C LEU A 186 -16.45 7.13 -4.38
N PRO A 187 -16.34 6.97 -3.05
CA PRO A 187 -17.43 7.29 -2.14
C PRO A 187 -17.90 8.75 -2.30
N GLY A 188 -19.21 8.96 -2.14
CA GLY A 188 -19.83 10.27 -2.35
C GLY A 188 -20.15 10.59 -3.82
N GLY A 189 -20.09 9.60 -4.72
CA GLY A 189 -20.50 9.75 -6.12
C GLY A 189 -19.47 10.44 -7.02
N LYS A 190 -18.26 10.72 -6.52
CA LYS A 190 -17.18 11.27 -7.33
C LYS A 190 -16.65 10.20 -8.29
N GLU A 191 -16.37 10.61 -9.52
CA GLU A 191 -15.81 9.75 -10.56
C GLU A 191 -14.56 10.40 -11.14
N ALA A 192 -13.51 9.60 -11.36
CA ALA A 192 -12.30 10.01 -12.06
C ALA A 192 -12.06 9.09 -13.25
N LYS A 193 -11.85 9.67 -14.43
CA LYS A 193 -11.56 8.92 -15.67
C LYS A 193 -10.10 8.54 -15.71
N PHE A 194 -9.81 7.31 -16.13
CA PHE A 194 -8.45 6.87 -16.41
C PHE A 194 -8.00 7.40 -17.77
N SER A 195 -6.70 7.65 -17.88
CA SER A 195 -6.01 7.90 -19.13
C SER A 195 -4.93 6.83 -19.33
N TYR A 196 -4.85 6.28 -20.54
CA TYR A 196 -3.75 5.41 -20.92
C TYR A 196 -2.61 6.25 -21.46
N GLY A 197 -1.42 6.09 -20.90
CA GLY A 197 -0.28 6.89 -21.32
C GLY A 197 1.06 6.39 -20.80
N PRO A 198 2.15 7.00 -21.28
CA PRO A 198 3.49 6.69 -20.84
C PRO A 198 3.70 7.18 -19.40
N HIS A 199 4.36 6.36 -18.60
CA HIS A 199 4.84 6.70 -17.27
C HIS A 199 6.37 6.62 -17.25
N GLY A 200 7.00 7.74 -16.89
CA GLY A 200 8.44 7.97 -17.05
C GLY A 200 8.74 8.94 -18.20
N ARG A 201 9.91 9.58 -18.14
CA ARG A 201 10.41 10.49 -19.18
C ARG A 201 11.48 9.84 -20.07
N ASN A 202 12.14 8.80 -19.54
CA ASN A 202 13.26 8.11 -20.15
C ASN A 202 12.96 6.61 -20.19
N GLU A 203 13.58 5.90 -21.11
CA GLU A 203 13.43 4.46 -21.25
C GLU A 203 13.97 3.69 -20.01
N PRO A 204 13.33 2.56 -19.62
CA PRO A 204 12.13 1.98 -20.23
C PRO A 204 10.85 2.73 -19.86
N ILE A 205 10.08 3.15 -20.87
CA ILE A 205 8.77 3.80 -20.66
C ILE A 205 7.71 2.70 -20.45
N VAL A 206 7.10 2.70 -19.26
CA VAL A 206 5.98 1.81 -18.96
C VAL A 206 4.67 2.49 -19.34
N TRP A 207 3.79 1.79 -20.06
CA TRP A 207 2.48 2.30 -20.43
C TRP A 207 1.41 1.71 -19.52
N LEU A 208 0.57 2.57 -18.95
CA LEU A 208 -0.43 2.14 -17.99
C LEU A 208 -1.65 3.06 -17.99
N TRP A 209 -2.74 2.55 -17.45
CA TRP A 209 -3.92 3.36 -17.15
C TRP A 209 -3.72 4.04 -15.81
N ALA A 210 -3.83 5.37 -15.76
CA ALA A 210 -3.75 6.12 -14.50
C ALA A 210 -4.84 7.18 -14.36
N THR A 211 -5.23 7.45 -13.12
CA THR A 211 -5.98 8.64 -12.73
C THR A 211 -5.63 9.05 -11.31
N GLY A 212 -5.94 10.29 -10.94
CA GLY A 212 -5.60 10.82 -9.63
C GLY A 212 -6.77 11.43 -8.90
N TRP A 213 -6.80 11.24 -7.58
CA TRP A 213 -7.79 11.79 -6.68
C TRP A 213 -7.08 12.43 -5.48
N THR A 214 -7.42 13.68 -5.17
CA THR A 214 -6.99 14.29 -3.92
C THR A 214 -8.00 13.97 -2.82
N ILE A 215 -7.53 13.38 -1.72
CA ILE A 215 -8.39 13.09 -0.56
C ILE A 215 -8.79 14.41 0.08
N PRO A 216 -10.09 14.72 0.22
CA PRO A 216 -10.54 15.93 0.91
C PRO A 216 -10.01 16.03 2.35
N MET A 217 -9.79 17.25 2.83
CA MET A 217 -9.28 17.52 4.19
C MET A 217 -10.25 17.07 5.31
N ASP A 218 -11.52 16.84 4.97
CA ASP A 218 -12.60 16.40 5.86
C ASP A 218 -13.01 14.93 5.63
N TYR A 219 -12.34 14.21 4.73
CA TYR A 219 -12.72 12.83 4.37
C TYR A 219 -12.68 11.89 5.59
N PRO A 220 -13.67 10.98 5.81
CA PRO A 220 -13.66 10.08 6.95
C PRO A 220 -12.39 9.19 7.02
N LEU A 221 -11.89 8.91 8.22
CA LEU A 221 -10.82 7.92 8.37
C LEU A 221 -11.36 6.51 8.10
N GLY A 222 -10.49 5.62 7.63
CA GLY A 222 -10.82 4.22 7.37
C GLY A 222 -10.75 3.84 5.89
N VAL A 223 -11.36 2.71 5.55
CA VAL A 223 -11.26 2.11 4.22
C VAL A 223 -12.09 2.89 3.21
N VAL A 224 -11.50 3.16 2.05
CA VAL A 224 -12.15 3.77 0.89
C VAL A 224 -12.68 2.67 -0.02
N ASN A 225 -14.00 2.53 -0.08
CA ASN A 225 -14.64 1.61 -1.01
C ASN A 225 -14.72 2.27 -2.39
N TYR A 226 -13.87 1.85 -3.32
CA TYR A 226 -13.90 2.32 -4.70
C TYR A 226 -14.25 1.19 -5.68
N THR A 227 -14.76 1.55 -6.84
CA THR A 227 -15.08 0.61 -7.92
C THR A 227 -14.45 1.11 -9.21
N VAL A 228 -13.73 0.25 -9.91
CA VAL A 228 -13.21 0.51 -11.25
C VAL A 228 -14.15 -0.13 -12.25
N GLU A 229 -14.55 0.62 -13.26
CA GLU A 229 -15.39 0.15 -14.36
C GLU A 229 -14.69 0.37 -15.69
N VAL A 230 -14.71 -0.65 -16.54
CA VAL A 230 -14.15 -0.61 -17.90
C VAL A 230 -15.18 -1.13 -18.89
N VAL A 231 -15.29 -0.41 -20.00
CA VAL A 231 -16.00 -0.83 -21.21
C VAL A 231 -15.00 -0.81 -22.37
N THR A 232 -14.84 -1.95 -23.03
CA THR A 232 -14.00 -2.08 -24.22
C THR A 232 -14.79 -1.72 -25.47
N LYS A 233 -14.09 -1.37 -26.57
CA LYS A 233 -14.76 -1.00 -27.83
C LYS A 233 -15.52 -2.15 -28.51
N ASP A 234 -15.17 -3.39 -28.18
CA ASP A 234 -15.92 -4.60 -28.58
C ASP A 234 -17.08 -4.93 -27.61
N GLY A 235 -17.38 -4.04 -26.64
CA GLY A 235 -18.55 -4.11 -25.77
C GLY A 235 -18.38 -4.98 -24.52
N LYS A 236 -17.20 -5.55 -24.26
CA LYS A 236 -16.92 -6.27 -23.01
C LYS A 236 -16.90 -5.29 -21.84
N LYS A 237 -17.37 -5.77 -20.69
CA LYS A 237 -17.41 -5.00 -19.45
C LYS A 237 -16.63 -5.70 -18.37
N GLY A 238 -15.86 -4.93 -17.62
CA GLY A 238 -15.16 -5.39 -16.42
C GLY A 238 -15.45 -4.46 -15.25
N VAL A 239 -15.61 -5.05 -14.07
CA VAL A 239 -15.76 -4.31 -12.83
C VAL A 239 -14.81 -4.87 -11.79
N PHE A 240 -13.96 -4.02 -11.24
CA PHE A 240 -13.17 -4.33 -10.06
C PHE A 240 -13.77 -3.58 -8.86
N LYS A 241 -14.02 -4.30 -7.77
CA LYS A 241 -14.46 -3.74 -6.50
C LYS A 241 -13.38 -4.00 -5.48
N GLU A 242 -12.88 -2.94 -4.86
CA GLU A 242 -12.03 -3.12 -3.69
C GLU A 242 -12.86 -3.81 -2.61
N LEU A 243 -12.41 -4.99 -2.18
CA LEU A 243 -13.07 -5.73 -1.11
C LEU A 243 -12.57 -5.17 0.22
N ALA A 244 -13.51 -4.91 1.13
CA ALA A 244 -13.25 -4.53 2.51
C ALA A 244 -12.21 -5.48 3.17
N PRO A 245 -11.48 -5.05 4.21
CA PRO A 245 -10.21 -5.64 4.61
C PRO A 245 -10.40 -7.10 5.01
N GLY A 246 -9.94 -8.00 4.14
CA GLY A 246 -10.04 -9.44 4.34
C GLY A 246 -9.39 -10.29 3.25
N GLY A 247 -8.96 -9.72 2.11
CA GLY A 247 -8.50 -10.55 0.98
C GLY A 247 -7.16 -10.17 0.33
N THR A 248 -6.77 -8.90 0.26
CA THR A 248 -5.62 -8.50 -0.56
C THR A 248 -4.86 -7.33 0.04
N SER A 249 -3.53 -7.44 0.03
CA SER A 249 -2.58 -6.35 0.27
C SER A 249 -2.80 -5.24 -0.75
N GLY A 250 -3.66 -4.26 -0.43
CA GLY A 250 -4.01 -3.19 -1.37
C GLY A 250 -5.12 -2.21 -0.95
N ALA A 251 -5.89 -2.52 0.11
CA ALA A 251 -7.01 -1.68 0.51
C ALA A 251 -6.59 -0.22 0.75
N LEU A 252 -7.21 0.68 -0.02
CA LEU A 252 -7.04 2.12 0.13
C LEU A 252 -7.67 2.56 1.46
N THR A 253 -6.86 3.13 2.35
CA THR A 253 -7.21 3.53 3.71
C THR A 253 -6.78 4.96 3.97
N VAL A 254 -7.69 5.78 4.48
CA VAL A 254 -7.40 7.12 4.97
C VAL A 254 -7.02 7.06 6.44
N VAL A 255 -5.79 7.48 6.73
CA VAL A 255 -5.20 7.53 8.07
C VAL A 255 -4.99 8.98 8.52
N GLN A 256 -4.64 9.17 9.79
CA GLN A 256 -4.34 10.48 10.38
C GLN A 256 -3.05 11.11 9.82
#